data_AF-A0A315XCR8-F1
#
_entry.id   AF-A0A315XCR8-F1
#
_cell.length_a   1.000
_cell.length_b   1.000
_cell.length_c   1.000
_cell.angle_alpha   90.00
_cell.angle_beta   90.00
_cell.angle_gamma   90.00
#
_symmetry.space_group_name_H-M   'P 1'
#
loop_
_entity.id
_entity.type
_entity.pdbx_description
1 polymer ?
#
loop_
_entity_poly.entity_id
_entity_poly.type
_entity_poly.pdbx_seq_one_letter_code
_entity_poly.pdbx_strand_id
1 'polypeptide(L)'
;MWAQIHKIEEIAVENAVYYVPVLTTVLSAIFATVVLRRWRQKEDAPHLLWWGAGIVLFGVGTFMEGWTAIFGWNEAIFRSWYISGALLGGAPLAQGTVYLLVDRKTADRLAVALVAYVVLASIFVVLTPLDRSLAEEKKLTGAVIEWNWVRAFSPLVNTYAFIFLVGGAVASALRYRRGGDSTRMVANILIAVGAILPGIGGSFTRAGYTEVLYVTEFVGIILIFIGYSFSTRGRPAGEQAEAEARAEAAAAG
;
A
#
# COMPACT_ATOMS: atom_id res chain seq x y z
N MET A 1 -7.24 6.88 -41.94
CA MET A 1 -8.18 7.60 -41.04
C MET A 1 -8.45 6.81 -39.76
N TRP A 2 -9.04 5.61 -39.82
CA TRP A 2 -9.27 4.75 -38.64
C TRP A 2 -8.00 4.40 -37.83
N ALA A 3 -6.92 3.96 -38.49
CA ALA A 3 -5.65 3.67 -37.82
C ALA A 3 -4.98 4.92 -37.18
N GLN A 4 -5.29 6.12 -37.68
CA GLN A 4 -4.73 7.37 -37.19
C GLN A 4 -5.54 7.91 -35.99
N ILE A 5 -6.86 7.68 -35.98
CA ILE A 5 -7.73 7.93 -34.83
C ILE A 5 -7.35 7.02 -33.67
N HIS A 6 -7.16 5.71 -33.90
CA HIS A 6 -6.68 4.80 -32.86
C HIS A 6 -5.31 5.20 -32.32
N LYS A 7 -4.38 5.61 -33.18
CA LYS A 7 -3.06 6.09 -32.72
C LYS A 7 -3.16 7.37 -31.88
N ILE A 8 -4.10 8.27 -32.20
CA ILE A 8 -4.35 9.49 -31.41
C ILE A 8 -5.03 9.14 -30.07
N GLU A 9 -6.00 8.24 -30.07
CA GLU A 9 -6.63 7.73 -28.85
C GLU A 9 -5.63 7.00 -27.95
N GLU A 10 -4.76 6.19 -28.54
CA GLU A 10 -3.68 5.47 -27.85
C GLU A 10 -2.71 6.46 -27.20
N ILE A 11 -2.22 7.46 -27.94
CA ILE A 11 -1.36 8.53 -27.39
C ILE A 11 -2.08 9.36 -26.31
N ALA A 12 -3.37 9.63 -26.46
CA ALA A 12 -4.15 10.38 -25.48
C ALA A 12 -4.38 9.58 -24.18
N VAL A 13 -4.66 8.29 -24.29
CA VAL A 13 -4.81 7.37 -23.15
C VAL A 13 -3.47 7.15 -22.45
N GLU A 14 -2.38 6.96 -23.19
CA GLU A 14 -1.03 6.83 -22.64
C GLU A 14 -0.64 8.05 -21.81
N ASN A 15 -0.99 9.25 -22.29
CA ASN A 15 -0.75 10.50 -21.54
C ASN A 15 -1.64 10.63 -20.29
N ALA A 16 -2.86 10.08 -20.30
CA ALA A 16 -3.79 10.19 -19.18
C ALA A 16 -3.35 9.33 -17.97
N VAL A 17 -2.72 8.18 -18.20
CA VAL A 17 -2.32 7.26 -17.12
C VAL A 17 -1.30 7.90 -16.17
N TYR A 18 -0.43 8.78 -16.66
CA TYR A 18 0.52 9.52 -15.81
C TYR A 18 -0.16 10.42 -14.76
N TYR A 19 -1.44 10.77 -14.94
CA TYR A 19 -2.19 11.59 -13.99
C TYR A 19 -3.03 10.77 -13.00
N VAL A 20 -3.12 9.45 -13.16
CA VAL A 20 -3.80 8.55 -12.20
C VAL A 20 -3.29 8.73 -10.76
N PRO A 21 -1.99 8.93 -10.48
CA PRO A 21 -1.51 9.16 -9.12
C PRO A 21 -2.14 10.37 -8.41
N VAL A 22 -2.62 11.37 -9.15
CA VAL A 22 -3.38 12.50 -8.57
C VAL A 22 -4.69 12.01 -7.94
N LEU A 23 -5.41 11.12 -8.61
CA LEU A 23 -6.62 10.50 -8.08
C LEU A 23 -6.29 9.58 -6.90
N THR A 24 -5.21 8.80 -7.01
CA THR A 24 -4.73 7.94 -5.92
C THR A 24 -4.38 8.76 -4.67
N THR A 25 -3.78 9.94 -4.83
CA THR A 25 -3.47 10.87 -3.74
C THR A 25 -4.73 11.32 -3.02
N VAL A 26 -5.73 11.79 -3.77
CA VAL A 26 -7.02 12.27 -3.21
C VAL A 26 -7.71 11.13 -2.46
N LEU A 27 -7.77 9.95 -3.07
CA LEU A 27 -8.39 8.78 -2.46
C LEU A 27 -7.67 8.34 -1.19
N SER A 28 -6.34 8.36 -1.20
CA SER A 28 -5.51 8.06 -0.02
C SER A 28 -5.75 9.06 1.10
N ALA A 29 -5.89 10.35 0.80
CA ALA A 29 -6.20 11.38 1.80
C ALA A 29 -7.58 11.16 2.47
N ILE A 30 -8.60 10.81 1.67
CA ILE A 30 -9.93 10.46 2.17
C ILE A 30 -9.84 9.22 3.07
N PHE A 31 -9.19 8.16 2.58
CA PHE A 31 -9.09 6.91 3.31
C PHE A 31 -8.28 7.05 4.61
N ALA A 32 -7.14 7.76 4.58
CA ALA A 32 -6.36 8.08 5.77
C ALA A 32 -7.19 8.83 6.81
N THR A 33 -8.01 9.80 6.38
CA THR A 33 -8.90 10.55 7.27
C THR A 33 -9.90 9.61 7.97
N VAL A 34 -10.49 8.66 7.25
CA VAL A 34 -11.40 7.66 7.82
C VAL A 34 -10.70 6.81 8.88
N VAL A 35 -9.50 6.31 8.59
CA VAL A 35 -8.73 5.45 9.52
C VAL A 35 -8.26 6.23 10.74
N LEU A 36 -7.71 7.42 10.55
CA LEU A 36 -7.20 8.27 11.64
C LEU A 36 -8.33 8.80 12.54
N ARG A 37 -9.52 9.07 11.99
CA ARG A 37 -10.70 9.39 12.82
C ARG A 37 -11.09 8.21 13.70
N ARG A 38 -11.12 6.99 13.14
CA ARG A 38 -11.40 5.78 13.93
C ARG A 38 -10.33 5.54 14.99
N TRP A 39 -9.05 5.79 14.69
CA TRP A 39 -7.97 5.71 15.67
C TRP A 39 -8.23 6.64 16.86
N ARG A 40 -8.62 7.89 16.62
CA ARG A 40 -8.93 8.85 17.69
C ARG A 40 -10.17 8.49 18.52
N GLN A 41 -11.07 7.68 17.97
CA GLN A 41 -12.29 7.22 18.66
C GLN A 41 -12.10 5.92 19.43
N LYS A 42 -11.05 5.15 19.12
CA LYS A 42 -10.75 3.89 19.82
C LYS A 42 -9.64 4.09 20.83
N GLU A 43 -9.87 3.62 22.05
CA GLU A 43 -8.80 3.48 23.04
C GLU A 43 -7.84 2.36 22.62
N ASP A 44 -6.54 2.61 22.80
CA ASP A 44 -5.42 1.69 22.56
C ASP A 44 -5.50 0.90 21.23
N ALA A 45 -5.54 1.63 20.11
CA ALA A 45 -5.57 1.05 18.76
C ALA A 45 -4.31 1.40 17.93
N PRO A 46 -3.11 0.94 18.34
CA PRO A 46 -1.83 1.24 17.68
C PRO A 46 -1.82 0.84 16.19
N HIS A 47 -2.48 -0.26 15.85
CA HIS A 47 -2.60 -0.73 14.47
C HIS A 47 -3.27 0.31 13.57
N LEU A 48 -4.28 1.04 14.06
CA LEU A 48 -4.96 2.09 13.27
C LEU A 48 -4.06 3.30 13.05
N LEU A 49 -3.19 3.64 14.02
CA LEU A 49 -2.21 4.72 13.84
C LEU A 49 -1.21 4.35 12.74
N TRP A 50 -0.66 3.14 12.80
CA TRP A 50 0.28 2.64 11.81
C TRP A 50 -0.35 2.51 10.42
N TRP A 51 -1.60 2.02 10.34
CA TRP A 51 -2.35 1.98 9.09
C TRP A 51 -2.63 3.37 8.54
N GLY A 52 -3.10 4.31 9.37
CA GLY A 52 -3.33 5.68 8.97
C GLY A 52 -2.06 6.36 8.45
N ALA A 53 -0.94 6.21 9.17
CA ALA A 53 0.36 6.71 8.76
C ALA A 53 0.83 6.08 7.43
N GLY A 54 0.63 4.78 7.25
CA GLY A 54 0.94 4.10 5.99
C GLY A 54 0.13 4.62 4.80
N ILE A 55 -1.18 4.83 4.98
CA ILE A 55 -2.02 5.39 3.91
C ILE A 55 -1.60 6.83 3.57
N VAL A 56 -1.21 7.64 4.58
CA VAL A 56 -0.66 8.98 4.35
C VAL A 56 0.62 8.91 3.54
N LEU A 57 1.57 8.06 3.93
CA LEU A 57 2.87 7.94 3.25
C LEU A 57 2.73 7.39 1.82
N PHE A 58 1.82 6.44 1.61
CA PHE A 58 1.40 5.99 0.29
C PHE A 58 0.81 7.14 -0.55
N GLY A 59 -0.08 7.95 0.05
CA GLY A 59 -0.61 9.16 -0.57
C GLY A 59 0.47 10.19 -0.92
N VAL A 60 1.49 10.35 -0.08
CA VAL A 60 2.65 11.22 -0.37
C VAL A 60 3.48 10.66 -1.53
N GLY A 61 3.71 9.35 -1.59
CA GLY A 61 4.37 8.70 -2.74
C GLY A 61 3.65 9.01 -4.06
N THR A 62 2.36 8.72 -4.11
CA THR A 62 1.54 8.98 -5.30
C THR A 62 1.37 10.47 -5.62
N PHE A 63 1.45 11.35 -4.61
CA PHE A 63 1.51 12.79 -4.82
C PHE A 63 2.79 13.19 -5.57
N MET A 64 3.94 12.62 -5.21
CA MET A 64 5.21 12.91 -5.89
C MET A 64 5.20 12.43 -7.35
N GLU A 65 4.53 11.31 -7.63
CA GLU A 65 4.31 10.82 -9.00
C GLU A 65 3.40 11.78 -9.79
N GLY A 66 2.27 12.19 -9.21
CA GLY A 66 1.37 13.17 -9.82
C GLY A 66 2.04 14.52 -10.03
N TRP A 67 2.86 14.96 -9.07
CA TRP A 67 3.69 16.16 -9.22
C TRP A 67 4.62 16.03 -10.41
N THR A 68 5.33 14.91 -10.53
CA THR A 68 6.26 14.64 -11.64
C THR A 68 5.53 14.66 -12.98
N ALA A 69 4.32 14.12 -13.05
CA ALA A 69 3.52 14.14 -14.27
C ALA A 69 3.07 15.56 -14.71
N ILE A 70 2.90 16.49 -13.75
CA ILE A 70 2.41 17.86 -14.01
C ILE A 70 3.56 18.86 -14.20
N PHE A 71 4.56 18.80 -13.33
CA PHE A 71 5.63 19.80 -13.21
C PHE A 71 7.00 19.28 -13.66
N GLY A 72 7.08 18.00 -14.02
CA GLY A 72 8.31 17.36 -14.44
C GLY A 72 9.16 16.84 -13.28
N TRP A 73 10.16 16.06 -13.66
CA TRP A 73 11.11 15.44 -12.74
C TRP A 73 12.04 16.46 -12.08
N ASN A 74 12.28 16.28 -10.78
CA ASN A 74 13.41 16.91 -10.10
C ASN A 74 13.89 16.04 -8.93
N GLU A 75 15.11 16.33 -8.48
CA GLU A 75 15.82 15.54 -7.47
C GLU A 75 15.12 15.49 -6.11
N ALA A 76 14.55 16.60 -5.63
CA ALA A 76 13.88 16.64 -4.34
C ALA A 76 12.61 15.78 -4.34
N ILE A 77 11.83 15.84 -5.43
CA ILE A 77 10.63 15.02 -5.62
C ILE A 77 11.00 13.55 -5.75
N PHE A 78 12.05 13.22 -6.50
CA PHE A 78 12.55 11.85 -6.61
C PHE A 78 12.93 11.25 -5.25
N ARG A 79 13.75 11.97 -4.46
CA ARG A 79 14.19 11.49 -3.14
C ARG A 79 13.00 11.35 -2.18
N SER A 80 12.06 12.30 -2.23
CA SER A 80 10.83 12.24 -1.43
C SER A 80 9.98 11.02 -1.80
N TRP A 81 9.75 10.78 -3.09
CA TRP A 81 9.04 9.61 -3.59
C TRP A 81 9.71 8.30 -3.20
N TYR A 82 11.03 8.22 -3.34
CA TYR A 82 11.76 6.99 -3.03
C TYR A 82 11.61 6.63 -1.54
N ILE A 83 11.64 7.64 -0.66
CA ILE A 83 11.45 7.43 0.78
C ILE A 83 9.98 7.13 1.10
N SER A 84 9.02 7.94 0.63
CA SER A 84 7.61 7.81 1.01
C SER A 84 6.91 6.63 0.31
N GLY A 85 7.15 6.45 -0.98
CA GLY A 85 6.57 5.39 -1.80
C GLY A 85 7.39 4.10 -1.75
N ALA A 86 8.64 4.14 -2.21
CA ALA A 86 9.42 2.91 -2.40
C ALA A 86 9.88 2.24 -1.10
N LEU A 87 10.17 3.02 -0.04
CA LEU A 87 10.50 2.47 1.29
C LEU A 87 9.27 2.38 2.19
N LEU A 88 8.50 3.47 2.31
CA LEU A 88 7.44 3.59 3.30
C LEU A 88 6.02 3.26 2.79
N GLY A 89 5.83 2.96 1.51
CA GLY A 89 4.48 2.77 0.96
C GLY A 89 3.70 1.65 1.63
N GLY A 90 4.31 0.47 1.78
CA GLY A 90 3.67 -0.68 2.43
C GLY A 90 4.10 -0.95 3.88
N ALA A 91 5.26 -0.44 4.30
CA ALA A 91 5.89 -0.85 5.55
C ALA A 91 5.07 -0.50 6.82
N PRO A 92 4.55 0.74 6.96
CA PRO A 92 3.73 1.10 8.11
C PRO A 92 2.39 0.35 8.14
N LEU A 93 1.80 0.07 6.97
CA LEU A 93 0.58 -0.74 6.87
C LEU A 93 0.82 -2.16 7.43
N ALA A 94 1.93 -2.76 7.02
CA ALA A 94 2.37 -4.06 7.51
C ALA A 94 2.67 -4.04 9.02
N GLN A 95 3.33 -2.99 9.51
CA GLN A 95 3.56 -2.80 10.94
C GLN A 95 2.25 -2.74 11.74
N GLY A 96 1.22 -2.07 11.22
CA GLY A 96 -0.10 -2.08 11.86
C GLY A 96 -0.70 -3.49 11.94
N THR A 97 -0.49 -4.33 10.92
CA THR A 97 -0.90 -5.74 10.94
C THR A 97 -0.09 -6.57 11.94
N VAL A 98 1.20 -6.28 12.11
CA VAL A 98 2.03 -6.88 13.18
C VAL A 98 1.41 -6.61 14.55
N TYR A 99 0.99 -5.37 14.84
CA TYR A 99 0.28 -5.04 16.08
C TYR A 99 -1.07 -5.76 16.27
N LEU A 100 -1.62 -6.42 15.25
CA LEU A 100 -2.81 -7.25 15.37
C LEU A 100 -2.52 -8.75 15.54
N LEU A 101 -1.38 -9.22 15.02
CA LEU A 101 -1.09 -10.64 14.90
C LEU A 101 -0.08 -11.16 15.92
N VAL A 102 0.79 -10.29 16.43
CA VAL A 102 1.81 -10.66 17.41
C VAL A 102 1.65 -9.87 18.71
N ASP A 103 2.32 -10.31 19.76
CA ASP A 103 2.28 -9.63 21.05
C ASP A 103 2.87 -8.22 20.98
N ARG A 104 2.41 -7.34 21.88
CA ARG A 104 2.77 -5.92 21.91
C ARG A 104 4.28 -5.68 21.97
N LYS A 105 5.00 -6.47 22.77
CA LYS A 105 6.45 -6.29 22.98
C LYS A 105 7.24 -6.61 21.72
N THR A 106 6.86 -7.69 21.02
CA THR A 106 7.45 -8.04 19.72
C THR A 106 7.10 -7.01 18.65
N ALA A 107 5.85 -6.54 18.61
CA ALA A 107 5.44 -5.50 17.68
C ALA A 107 6.22 -4.19 17.87
N ASP A 108 6.42 -3.75 19.11
CA ASP A 108 7.20 -2.54 19.43
C ASP A 108 8.67 -2.68 19.01
N ARG A 109 9.28 -3.85 19.23
CA ARG A 109 10.66 -4.13 18.77
C ARG A 109 10.78 -4.09 17.26
N LEU A 110 9.83 -4.71 16.55
CA LEU A 110 9.80 -4.69 15.09
C LEU A 110 9.56 -3.27 14.56
N ALA A 111 8.73 -2.46 15.22
CA ALA A 111 8.53 -1.06 14.87
C ALA A 111 9.84 -0.25 14.99
N VAL A 112 10.56 -0.40 16.11
CA VAL A 112 11.86 0.27 16.30
C VAL A 112 12.87 -0.18 15.25
N ALA A 113 12.96 -1.48 14.98
CA ALA A 113 13.87 -2.01 13.95
C ALA A 113 13.51 -1.48 12.55
N LEU A 114 12.23 -1.46 12.20
CA LEU A 114 11.74 -0.94 10.92
C LEU A 114 12.06 0.56 10.78
N VAL A 115 11.76 1.37 11.80
CA VAL A 115 12.05 2.81 11.77
C VAL A 115 13.55 3.07 11.67
N ALA A 116 14.37 2.39 12.47
CA ALA A 116 15.83 2.53 12.42
C ALA A 116 16.38 2.17 11.04
N TYR A 117 15.89 1.07 10.46
CA TYR A 117 16.26 0.64 9.11
C TYR A 117 15.87 1.68 8.05
N VAL A 118 14.63 2.19 8.10
CA VAL A 118 14.15 3.20 7.12
C VAL A 118 14.90 4.51 7.27
N VAL A 119 15.20 4.96 8.49
CA VAL A 119 16.02 6.16 8.73
C VAL A 119 17.41 5.99 8.10
N LEU A 120 18.07 4.86 8.35
CA LEU A 120 19.37 4.56 7.74
C LEU A 120 19.31 4.55 6.21
N ALA A 121 18.32 3.84 5.65
CA ALA A 121 18.10 3.79 4.21
C ALA A 121 17.84 5.19 3.63
N SER A 122 17.06 6.02 4.32
CA SER A 122 16.72 7.37 3.89
C SER A 122 17.94 8.29 3.86
N ILE A 123 18.87 8.15 4.81
CA ILE A 123 20.15 8.87 4.78
C ILE A 123 20.90 8.55 3.49
N PHE A 124 21.04 7.28 3.13
CA PHE A 124 21.71 6.89 1.89
C PHE A 124 20.94 7.29 0.62
N VAL A 125 19.61 7.27 0.65
CA VAL A 125 18.77 7.79 -0.42
C VAL A 125 18.92 9.29 -0.59
N VAL A 126 19.24 10.05 0.46
CA VAL A 126 19.55 11.50 0.35
C VAL A 126 20.98 11.75 -0.12
N LEU A 127 21.94 10.92 0.29
CA LEU A 127 23.36 11.13 -0.03
C LEU A 127 23.78 10.57 -1.38
N THR A 128 23.07 9.56 -1.92
CA THR A 128 23.46 8.95 -3.19
C THR A 128 23.47 9.97 -4.32
N PRO A 129 24.52 10.01 -5.16
CA PRO A 129 24.49 10.78 -6.40
C PRO A 129 23.45 10.19 -7.36
N LEU A 130 22.92 11.06 -8.22
CA LEU A 130 21.87 10.72 -9.18
C LEU A 130 22.33 11.03 -10.60
N ASP A 131 22.25 10.04 -11.47
CA ASP A 131 22.45 10.22 -12.90
C ASP A 131 21.18 10.80 -13.53
N ARG A 132 21.20 12.10 -13.77
CA ARG A 132 20.07 12.85 -14.35
C ARG A 132 19.84 12.51 -15.82
N SER A 133 20.80 11.92 -16.52
CA SER A 133 20.62 11.51 -17.92
C SER A 133 19.62 10.35 -18.07
N LEU A 134 19.40 9.60 -16.98
CA LEU A 134 18.43 8.51 -16.90
C LEU A 134 17.05 8.96 -16.39
N ALA A 135 16.87 10.25 -16.08
CA ALA A 135 15.60 10.77 -15.63
C ALA A 135 14.64 10.96 -16.81
N GLU A 136 13.44 10.39 -16.69
CA GLU A 136 12.34 10.62 -17.63
C GLU A 136 11.41 11.70 -17.06
N GLU A 137 10.94 12.62 -17.92
CA GLU A 137 10.20 13.82 -17.50
C GLU A 137 8.97 13.52 -16.63
N LYS A 138 8.23 12.44 -16.94
CA LYS A 138 6.96 12.08 -16.29
C LYS A 138 7.02 10.82 -15.42
N LYS A 139 8.20 10.25 -15.19
CA LYS A 139 8.35 8.97 -14.47
C LYS A 139 9.38 9.07 -13.35
N LEU A 140 9.09 8.35 -12.28
CA LEU A 140 10.03 8.17 -11.18
C LEU A 140 10.55 6.74 -11.22
N THR A 141 11.87 6.60 -11.32
CA THR A 141 12.53 5.31 -11.43
C THR A 141 13.77 5.27 -10.58
N GLY A 142 14.01 4.14 -9.90
CA GLY A 142 15.25 3.91 -9.16
C GLY A 142 16.49 3.77 -10.05
N ALA A 143 16.36 3.80 -11.38
CA ALA A 143 17.47 3.72 -12.32
C ALA A 143 18.44 4.91 -12.24
N VAL A 144 17.96 6.08 -11.80
CA VAL A 144 18.81 7.28 -11.62
C VAL A 144 19.78 7.15 -10.44
N ILE A 145 19.62 6.17 -9.55
CA ILE A 145 20.48 5.98 -8.37
C ILE A 145 21.81 5.36 -8.80
N GLU A 146 22.91 6.10 -8.67
CA GLU A 146 24.25 5.61 -9.03
C GLU A 146 24.78 4.54 -8.08
N TRP A 147 24.56 4.72 -6.76
CA TRP A 147 24.92 3.69 -5.78
C TRP A 147 23.92 2.55 -5.84
N ASN A 148 24.13 1.62 -6.77
CA ASN A 148 23.22 0.51 -7.03
C ASN A 148 22.81 -0.29 -5.79
N TRP A 149 23.68 -0.39 -4.78
CA TRP A 149 23.38 -1.08 -3.53
C TRP A 149 22.32 -0.35 -2.68
N VAL A 150 22.14 0.97 -2.82
CA VAL A 150 21.06 1.73 -2.16
C VAL A 150 19.69 1.24 -2.64
N ARG A 151 19.60 0.75 -3.89
CA ARG A 151 18.37 0.17 -4.43
C ARG A 151 17.97 -1.12 -3.73
N ALA A 152 18.87 -1.78 -2.99
CA ALA A 152 18.57 -2.99 -2.23
C ALA A 152 17.79 -2.71 -0.94
N PHE A 153 17.70 -1.45 -0.49
CA PHE A 153 16.93 -1.13 0.71
C PHE A 153 15.43 -1.39 0.51
N SER A 154 14.87 -1.03 -0.65
CA SER A 154 13.43 -1.11 -0.88
C SER A 154 12.90 -2.54 -1.02
N PRO A 155 13.54 -3.50 -1.72
CA PRO A 155 13.06 -4.89 -1.73
C PRO A 155 12.96 -5.50 -0.34
N LEU A 156 13.88 -5.19 0.58
CA LEU A 156 13.85 -5.73 1.94
C LEU A 156 12.63 -5.23 2.73
N VAL A 157 12.33 -3.93 2.66
CA VAL A 157 11.14 -3.37 3.32
C VAL A 157 9.86 -3.86 2.65
N ASN A 158 9.87 -4.00 1.32
CA ASN A 158 8.73 -4.51 0.56
C ASN A 158 8.48 -5.99 0.82
N THR A 159 9.52 -6.79 1.09
CA THR A 159 9.36 -8.18 1.54
C THR A 159 8.73 -8.23 2.94
N TYR A 160 9.18 -7.39 3.87
CA TYR A 160 8.52 -7.25 5.17
C TYR A 160 7.04 -6.87 5.00
N ALA A 161 6.76 -5.89 4.13
CA ALA A 161 5.41 -5.45 3.85
C ALA A 161 4.54 -6.57 3.26
N PHE A 162 5.06 -7.30 2.28
CA PHE A 162 4.38 -8.44 1.67
C PHE A 162 4.03 -9.52 2.70
N ILE A 163 4.99 -9.94 3.53
CA ILE A 163 4.78 -10.99 4.53
C ILE A 163 3.65 -10.62 5.49
N PHE A 164 3.69 -9.42 6.07
CA PHE A 164 2.74 -9.07 7.13
C PHE A 164 1.43 -8.47 6.61
N LEU A 165 1.45 -7.66 5.55
CA LEU A 165 0.22 -7.10 4.99
C LEU A 165 -0.55 -8.14 4.19
N VAL A 166 0.08 -8.77 3.19
CA VAL A 166 -0.57 -9.78 2.34
C VAL A 166 -0.73 -11.07 3.13
N GLY A 167 0.34 -11.59 3.72
CA GLY A 167 0.26 -12.83 4.50
C GLY A 167 -0.67 -12.72 5.70
N GLY A 168 -0.67 -11.59 6.40
CA GLY A 168 -1.59 -11.34 7.52
C GLY A 168 -3.06 -11.26 7.10
N ALA A 169 -3.35 -10.63 5.96
CA ALA A 169 -4.69 -10.61 5.38
C ALA A 169 -5.13 -12.00 4.91
N VAL A 170 -4.28 -12.76 4.21
CA VAL A 170 -4.58 -14.14 3.78
C VAL A 170 -4.83 -15.05 4.98
N ALA A 171 -3.96 -15.02 5.99
CA ALA A 171 -4.15 -15.79 7.22
C ALA A 171 -5.46 -15.43 7.93
N SER A 172 -5.80 -14.14 7.99
CA SER A 172 -7.06 -13.66 8.54
C SER A 172 -8.27 -14.13 7.74
N ALA A 173 -8.23 -14.08 6.40
CA ALA A 173 -9.28 -14.60 5.55
C ALA A 173 -9.53 -16.10 5.79
N LEU A 174 -8.47 -16.91 5.86
CA LEU A 174 -8.57 -18.34 6.14
C LEU A 174 -9.16 -18.62 7.53
N ARG A 175 -8.80 -17.82 8.54
CA ARG A 175 -9.36 -17.90 9.89
C ARG A 175 -10.86 -17.57 9.89
N TYR A 176 -11.28 -16.50 9.23
CA TYR A 176 -12.69 -16.11 9.15
C TYR A 176 -13.53 -17.09 8.34
N ARG A 177 -12.95 -17.70 7.29
CA ARG A 177 -13.58 -18.80 6.55
C ARG A 177 -13.94 -19.98 7.46
N ARG A 178 -13.01 -20.40 8.33
CA ARG A 178 -13.25 -21.48 9.30
C ARG A 178 -14.31 -21.09 10.34
N GLY A 179 -14.34 -19.81 10.71
CA GLY A 179 -15.31 -19.26 11.67
C GLY A 179 -16.69 -18.90 11.10
N GLY A 180 -16.94 -19.10 9.80
CA GLY A 180 -18.22 -18.77 9.16
C GLY A 180 -18.48 -17.28 8.91
N ASP A 181 -17.49 -16.41 9.10
CA ASP A 181 -17.63 -14.96 8.93
C ASP A 181 -17.25 -14.56 7.50
N SER A 182 -18.19 -14.72 6.58
CA SER A 182 -17.99 -14.49 5.15
C SER A 182 -17.68 -13.03 4.87
N THR A 183 -18.31 -12.12 5.60
CA THR A 183 -18.06 -10.67 5.47
C THR A 183 -16.61 -10.31 5.76
N ARG A 184 -16.04 -10.77 6.88
CA ARG A 184 -14.62 -10.50 7.21
C ARG A 184 -13.66 -11.32 6.35
N MET A 185 -14.07 -12.49 5.86
CA MET A 185 -13.28 -13.25 4.90
C MET A 185 -13.10 -12.43 3.62
N VAL A 186 -14.18 -11.96 3.00
CA VAL A 186 -14.14 -11.14 1.77
C VAL A 186 -13.37 -9.84 2.00
N ALA A 187 -13.57 -9.18 3.15
CA ALA A 187 -12.81 -7.99 3.53
C ALA A 187 -11.29 -8.21 3.45
N ASN A 188 -10.81 -9.33 4.02
CA ASN A 188 -9.39 -9.66 4.03
C ASN A 188 -8.87 -10.10 2.65
N ILE A 189 -9.69 -10.76 1.83
CA ILE A 189 -9.33 -11.09 0.44
C ILE A 189 -9.12 -9.81 -0.36
N LEU A 190 -10.03 -8.82 -0.25
CA LEU A 190 -9.90 -7.54 -0.93
C LEU A 190 -8.63 -6.79 -0.50
N ILE A 191 -8.31 -6.79 0.81
CA ILE A 191 -7.07 -6.20 1.32
C ILE A 191 -5.85 -6.92 0.77
N ALA A 192 -5.84 -8.26 0.75
CA ALA A 192 -4.73 -9.04 0.23
C ALA A 192 -4.49 -8.79 -1.26
N VAL A 193 -5.54 -8.83 -2.08
CA VAL A 193 -5.46 -8.54 -3.52
C VAL A 193 -5.01 -7.10 -3.74
N GLY A 194 -5.61 -6.14 -3.04
CA GLY A 194 -5.25 -4.73 -3.15
C GLY A 194 -3.81 -4.43 -2.74
N ALA A 195 -3.27 -5.15 -1.75
CA ALA A 195 -1.87 -5.02 -1.31
C ALA A 195 -0.86 -5.68 -2.26
N ILE A 196 -1.26 -6.72 -3.01
CA ILE A 196 -0.38 -7.37 -4.00
C ILE A 196 -0.19 -6.49 -5.23
N LEU A 197 -1.23 -5.75 -5.64
CA LEU A 197 -1.25 -5.00 -6.90
C LEU A 197 -0.07 -4.01 -7.04
N PRO A 198 0.22 -3.09 -6.09
CA PRO A 198 1.38 -2.22 -6.19
C PRO A 198 2.72 -2.99 -6.25
N GLY A 199 2.81 -4.16 -5.61
CA GLY A 199 4.00 -5.02 -5.70
C GLY A 199 4.22 -5.60 -7.09
N ILE A 200 3.14 -5.94 -7.80
CA ILE A 200 3.19 -6.30 -9.22
C ILE A 200 3.63 -5.08 -10.04
N GLY A 201 2.98 -3.93 -9.88
CA GLY A 201 3.34 -2.69 -10.56
C GLY A 201 4.80 -2.28 -10.37
N GLY A 202 5.32 -2.36 -9.15
CA GLY A 202 6.72 -2.08 -8.81
C GLY A 202 7.72 -3.09 -9.38
N SER A 203 7.26 -4.27 -9.79
CA SER A 203 8.09 -5.22 -10.54
C SER A 203 8.12 -4.86 -12.02
N PHE A 204 7.02 -4.36 -12.57
CA PHE A 204 6.92 -3.85 -13.94
C PHE A 204 7.70 -2.55 -14.18
N THR A 205 7.81 -1.67 -13.17
CA THR A 205 8.63 -0.45 -13.26
C THR A 205 10.10 -0.77 -13.52
N ARG A 206 10.61 -1.88 -12.98
CA ARG A 206 11.98 -2.36 -13.25
C ARG A 206 12.17 -2.88 -14.68
N ALA A 207 11.08 -3.24 -15.35
CA ALA A 207 11.05 -3.60 -16.76
C ALA A 207 10.73 -2.41 -17.69
N GLY A 208 10.60 -1.18 -17.15
CA GLY A 208 10.34 0.05 -17.91
C GLY A 208 8.87 0.47 -17.98
N TYR A 209 7.95 -0.34 -17.45
CA TYR A 209 6.50 -0.10 -17.51
C TYR A 209 6.00 0.55 -16.22
N THR A 210 6.20 1.86 -16.09
CA THR A 210 5.88 2.62 -14.86
C THR A 210 4.38 2.89 -14.72
N GLU A 211 3.69 3.06 -15.83
CA GLU A 211 2.25 3.23 -15.91
C GLU A 211 1.45 2.07 -15.28
N VAL A 212 2.00 0.85 -15.29
CA VAL A 212 1.40 -0.31 -14.61
C VAL A 212 1.36 -0.09 -13.10
N LEU A 213 2.38 0.56 -12.52
CA LEU A 213 2.39 0.91 -11.10
C LEU A 213 1.23 1.84 -10.77
N TYR A 214 1.06 2.93 -11.53
CA TYR A 214 0.01 3.91 -11.23
C TYR A 214 -1.40 3.32 -11.24
N VAL A 215 -1.68 2.44 -12.22
CA VAL A 215 -2.97 1.74 -12.30
C VAL A 215 -3.13 0.76 -11.14
N THR A 216 -2.11 -0.03 -10.85
CA THR A 216 -2.17 -1.05 -9.78
C THR A 216 -2.23 -0.44 -8.38
N GLU A 217 -1.62 0.72 -8.17
CA GLU A 217 -1.77 1.52 -6.95
C GLU A 217 -3.17 2.06 -6.77
N PHE A 218 -3.75 2.64 -7.83
CA PHE A 218 -5.10 3.18 -7.79
C PHE A 218 -6.14 2.10 -7.50
N VAL A 219 -6.09 0.99 -8.24
CA VAL A 219 -6.99 -0.16 -8.00
C VAL A 219 -6.70 -0.78 -6.63
N GLY A 220 -5.43 -0.90 -6.26
CA GLY A 220 -5.01 -1.45 -4.98
C GLY A 220 -5.60 -0.71 -3.79
N ILE A 221 -5.49 0.62 -3.76
CA ILE A 221 -6.02 1.42 -2.66
C ILE A 221 -7.56 1.39 -2.61
N ILE A 222 -8.26 1.30 -3.75
CA ILE A 222 -9.72 1.10 -3.80
C ILE A 222 -10.10 -0.21 -3.12
N LEU A 223 -9.44 -1.32 -3.48
CA LEU A 223 -9.72 -2.64 -2.91
C LEU A 223 -9.43 -2.68 -1.41
N ILE A 224 -8.31 -2.10 -0.97
CA ILE A 224 -7.98 -2.00 0.46
C ILE A 224 -9.03 -1.17 1.19
N PHE A 225 -9.50 -0.05 0.62
CA PHE A 225 -10.51 0.79 1.26
C PHE A 225 -11.88 0.10 1.35
N ILE A 226 -12.32 -0.60 0.29
CA ILE A 226 -13.56 -1.40 0.33
C ILE A 226 -13.42 -2.53 1.36
N GLY A 227 -12.30 -3.25 1.35
CA GLY A 227 -12.03 -4.32 2.30
C GLY A 227 -12.01 -3.82 3.75
N TYR A 228 -11.34 -2.70 4.02
CA TYR A 228 -11.38 -2.06 5.33
C TYR A 228 -12.81 -1.70 5.74
N SER A 229 -13.60 -1.12 4.84
CA SER A 229 -14.98 -0.75 5.11
C SER A 229 -15.82 -1.97 5.52
N PHE A 230 -15.68 -3.11 4.84
CA PHE A 230 -16.33 -4.36 5.24
C PHE A 230 -15.81 -4.92 6.57
N SER A 231 -14.51 -4.81 6.85
CA SER A 231 -13.92 -5.30 8.10
C SER A 231 -14.43 -4.56 9.36
N THR A 232 -14.94 -3.34 9.18
CA THR A 232 -15.45 -2.50 10.26
C THR A 232 -16.96 -2.61 10.48
N ARG A 233 -17.69 -3.28 9.58
CA ARG A 233 -19.14 -3.52 9.73
C ARG A 233 -19.39 -4.59 10.81
N GLY A 234 -20.53 -4.47 11.49
CA GLY A 234 -21.04 -5.53 12.36
C GLY A 234 -21.34 -6.80 11.57
N ARG A 235 -21.34 -7.97 12.24
CA ARG A 235 -21.76 -9.22 11.59
C ARG A 235 -23.22 -9.09 11.14
N PRO A 236 -23.57 -9.49 9.91
CA PRO A 236 -24.96 -9.61 9.50
C PRO A 236 -25.74 -10.55 10.43
N ALA A 237 -27.02 -10.27 10.67
CA ALA A 237 -27.86 -11.05 11.59
C ALA A 237 -27.90 -12.55 11.25
N GLY A 238 -27.87 -12.91 9.97
CA GLY A 238 -27.79 -14.31 9.52
C GLY A 238 -26.48 -15.00 9.93
N GLU A 239 -25.33 -14.34 9.76
CA GLU A 239 -24.03 -14.88 10.20
C GLU A 239 -23.94 -14.96 11.74
N GLN A 240 -24.59 -14.05 12.46
CA GLN A 240 -24.68 -14.10 13.93
C GLN A 240 -25.49 -15.30 14.40
N ALA A 241 -26.69 -15.51 13.84
CA ALA A 241 -27.55 -16.64 14.18
C ALA A 241 -26.89 -17.99 13.87
N GLU A 242 -26.20 -18.11 12.73
CA GLU A 242 -25.44 -19.32 12.40
C GLU A 242 -24.27 -19.59 13.36
N ALA A 243 -23.57 -18.53 13.80
CA ALA A 243 -22.47 -18.66 14.75
C ALA A 243 -22.97 -19.07 16.15
N GLU A 244 -24.11 -18.51 16.60
CA GLU A 244 -24.78 -18.88 17.84
C GLU A 244 -25.24 -20.34 17.80
N ALA A 245 -25.91 -20.76 16.73
CA ALA A 245 -26.34 -22.15 16.55
C ALA A 245 -25.16 -23.15 16.55
N ARG A 246 -24.02 -22.80 15.94
CA ARG A 246 -22.80 -23.63 15.99
C ARG A 246 -22.20 -23.72 17.40
N ALA A 247 -22.24 -22.62 18.16
CA ALA A 247 -21.74 -22.59 19.53
C ALA A 247 -22.62 -23.44 20.46
N GLU A 248 -23.94 -23.34 20.31
CA GLU A 248 -24.91 -24.18 21.04
C GLU A 248 -24.72 -25.66 20.72
N ALA A 249 -24.59 -26.02 19.43
CA ALA A 249 -24.36 -27.39 19.01
C ALA A 249 -23.03 -27.98 19.54
N ALA A 250 -21.98 -27.15 19.63
CA ALA A 250 -20.69 -27.57 20.18
C ALA A 250 -20.68 -27.69 21.71
N ALA A 251 -21.57 -26.97 22.41
CA ALA A 251 -21.73 -27.06 23.86
C ALA A 251 -22.61 -28.25 24.29
N ALA A 252 -23.44 -28.76 23.38
CA ALA A 252 -24.38 -29.86 23.61
C ALA A 252 -23.80 -31.26 23.32
N GLY A 253 -22.57 -31.36 22.78
CA GLY A 253 -21.88 -32.62 22.47
C GLY A 253 -20.61 -32.79 23.27
#